data_AF-A4S039-F1
#
_entry.id   AF-A4S039-F1
#
_cell.length_a   1.000
_cell.length_b   1.000
_cell.length_c   1.000
_cell.angle_alpha   90.00
_cell.angle_beta   90.00
_cell.angle_gamma   90.00
#
_symmetry.space_group_name_H-M   'P 1'
#
loop_
_entity.id
_entity.type
_entity.pdbx_description
1 polymer ?
#
loop_
_entity_poly.entity_id
_entity_poly.type
_entity_poly.pdbx_seq_one_letter_code
_entity_poly.pdbx_strand_id
1 'polypeptide(L)'
;AVFKPADEEPFAPNNPRGHRSSHNGEGMRKGTKAGEGATREVAAYLLDHGGFAGVPATSLVNLTDGTEEDDGKLGSLQEYVENTAEAEEYGPSMFPTEEVHKITVLDIRLANTDRNAGNILCRSDENGNIVALIPIDHGYALPHTLEDVCFEWEFWPQASIPYSDDVKEYVAMLDADADVEYLRENDIELQASSERVLRVCTLVLKEAVRRNFTAANIASMLSRKMSNRKSDIEKIAAQAASTAI
;
A
#
# COMPACT_ATOMS: atom_id res chain seq x y z
N ALA A 1 -7.90 1.53 -18.70
CA ALA A 1 -6.99 0.82 -17.77
C ALA A 1 -5.63 1.51 -17.79
N VAL A 2 -4.85 1.36 -16.72
CA VAL A 2 -3.48 1.85 -16.58
C VAL A 2 -2.56 0.63 -16.54
N PHE A 3 -1.60 0.57 -17.46
CA PHE A 3 -0.62 -0.53 -17.52
C PHE A 3 0.75 -0.03 -17.04
N LYS A 4 1.35 -0.75 -16.09
CA LYS A 4 2.70 -0.47 -15.55
C LYS A 4 3.62 -1.66 -15.83
N PRO A 5 4.48 -1.60 -16.86
CA PRO A 5 5.43 -2.67 -17.18
C PRO A 5 6.47 -2.84 -16.07
N ALA A 6 6.69 -4.08 -15.62
CA ALA A 6 7.63 -4.37 -14.53
C ALA A 6 9.09 -4.06 -14.89
N ASP A 7 9.46 -4.21 -16.17
CA ASP A 7 10.80 -3.95 -16.69
C ASP A 7 11.12 -2.46 -16.88
N GLU A 8 10.11 -1.59 -16.77
CA GLU A 8 10.23 -0.12 -16.88
C GLU A 8 10.20 0.61 -15.53
N GLU A 9 10.02 -0.12 -14.42
CA GLU A 9 10.07 0.43 -13.06
C GLU A 9 11.39 1.20 -12.79
N PRO A 10 11.43 2.14 -11.82
CA PRO A 10 12.67 2.76 -11.40
C PRO A 10 13.74 1.71 -11.05
N PHE A 11 14.94 1.86 -11.62
CA PHE A 11 16.06 0.92 -11.52
C PHE A 11 15.91 -0.41 -12.27
N ALA A 12 14.79 -0.63 -12.97
CA ALA A 12 14.61 -1.77 -13.86
C ALA A 12 15.38 -1.59 -15.19
N PRO A 13 15.70 -2.69 -15.91
CA PRO A 13 16.56 -2.65 -17.09
C PRO A 13 16.11 -1.69 -18.19
N ASN A 14 14.80 -1.52 -18.38
CA ASN A 14 14.20 -0.74 -19.47
C ASN A 14 13.60 0.59 -18.99
N ASN A 15 13.96 1.06 -17.80
CA ASN A 15 13.46 2.33 -17.27
C ASN A 15 13.58 3.49 -18.29
N PRO A 16 12.46 4.16 -18.66
CA PRO A 16 12.45 5.19 -19.71
C PRO A 16 13.11 6.49 -19.25
N ARG A 17 13.24 6.70 -17.94
CA ARG A 17 13.91 7.87 -17.35
C ARG A 17 15.43 7.68 -17.21
N GLY A 18 15.98 6.55 -17.65
CA GLY A 18 17.42 6.27 -17.66
C GLY A 18 18.02 5.89 -16.29
N HIS A 19 17.19 5.74 -15.24
CA HIS A 19 17.64 5.29 -13.93
C HIS A 19 17.76 3.77 -13.95
N ARG A 20 18.89 3.24 -14.45
CA ARG A 20 19.06 1.80 -14.76
C ARG A 20 19.96 1.03 -13.80
N SER A 21 20.28 1.59 -12.63
CA SER A 21 21.18 0.93 -11.69
C SER A 21 20.86 1.24 -10.23
N SER A 22 20.61 0.19 -9.44
CA SER A 22 20.88 0.18 -8.01
C SER A 22 22.03 -0.80 -7.73
N HIS A 23 22.90 -0.47 -6.77
CA HIS A 23 24.12 -1.26 -6.53
C HIS A 23 23.85 -2.66 -5.97
N ASN A 24 22.64 -2.93 -5.49
CA ASN A 24 22.23 -4.14 -4.76
C ASN A 24 20.84 -4.68 -5.15
N GLY A 25 20.20 -4.14 -6.21
CA GLY A 25 18.83 -4.49 -6.60
C GLY A 25 17.74 -3.81 -5.75
N GLU A 26 18.09 -2.93 -4.82
CA GLU A 26 17.15 -2.11 -4.06
C GLU A 26 16.40 -1.14 -4.98
N GLY A 27 15.10 -0.97 -4.73
CA GLY A 27 14.23 -0.04 -5.42
C GLY A 27 14.36 1.39 -4.90
N MET A 28 13.40 2.24 -5.24
CA MET A 28 13.41 3.67 -4.84
C MET A 28 13.11 3.88 -3.35
N ARG A 29 12.44 2.92 -2.71
CA ARG A 29 12.12 2.90 -1.28
C ARG A 29 12.88 1.76 -0.60
N LYS A 30 13.41 1.96 0.61
CA LYS A 30 14.14 0.89 1.31
C LYS A 30 13.23 -0.29 1.59
N GLY A 31 13.78 -1.49 1.42
CA GLY A 31 13.01 -2.73 1.53
C GLY A 31 12.14 -3.01 0.30
N THR A 32 12.26 -2.24 -0.78
CA THR A 32 11.65 -2.57 -2.08
C THR A 32 12.73 -3.03 -3.06
N LYS A 33 12.36 -3.79 -4.09
CA LYS A 33 13.26 -4.19 -5.18
C LYS A 33 12.63 -3.81 -6.51
N ALA A 34 13.48 -3.47 -7.48
CA ALA A 34 13.03 -3.20 -8.84
C ALA A 34 12.41 -4.47 -9.47
N GLY A 35 11.26 -4.32 -10.14
CA GLY A 35 10.54 -5.40 -10.81
C GLY A 35 9.50 -6.11 -9.92
N GLU A 36 9.38 -5.75 -8.65
CA GLU A 36 8.35 -6.32 -7.76
C GLU A 36 7.08 -5.46 -7.70
N GLY A 37 7.10 -4.24 -8.22
CA GLY A 37 5.99 -3.28 -8.12
C GLY A 37 4.70 -3.81 -8.72
N ALA A 38 4.76 -4.41 -9.91
CA ALA A 38 3.60 -5.01 -10.56
C ALA A 38 2.87 -6.04 -9.68
N THR A 39 3.61 -6.94 -9.01
CA THR A 39 3.00 -7.94 -8.11
C THR A 39 2.41 -7.31 -6.86
N ARG A 40 3.02 -6.22 -6.35
CA ARG A 40 2.54 -5.49 -5.17
C ARG A 40 1.25 -4.72 -5.45
N GLU A 41 1.07 -4.21 -6.67
CA GLU A 41 -0.19 -3.61 -7.13
C GLU A 41 -1.33 -4.62 -7.10
N VAL A 42 -1.08 -5.82 -7.63
CA VAL A 42 -2.08 -6.91 -7.62
C VAL A 42 -2.35 -7.38 -6.19
N ALA A 43 -1.32 -7.51 -5.37
CA ALA A 43 -1.47 -7.86 -3.95
C ALA A 43 -2.35 -6.85 -3.21
N ALA A 44 -2.17 -5.54 -3.45
CA ALA A 44 -2.99 -4.52 -2.81
C ALA A 44 -4.48 -4.64 -3.18
N TYR A 45 -4.80 -4.96 -4.44
CA TYR A 45 -6.16 -5.22 -4.87
C TYR A 45 -6.73 -6.50 -4.22
N LEU A 46 -5.99 -7.60 -4.26
CA LEU A 46 -6.44 -8.88 -3.67
C LEU A 46 -6.64 -8.79 -2.15
N LEU A 47 -5.81 -8.01 -1.46
CA LEU A 47 -5.89 -7.80 -0.01
C LEU A 47 -6.93 -6.74 0.39
N ASP A 48 -7.55 -6.04 -0.55
CA ASP A 48 -8.67 -5.14 -0.27
C ASP A 48 -9.99 -5.91 -0.15
N HIS A 49 -10.21 -6.57 1.01
CA HIS A 49 -11.30 -7.52 1.18
C HIS A 49 -12.67 -6.86 0.96
N GLY A 50 -13.43 -7.37 -0.02
CA GLY A 50 -14.73 -6.81 -0.37
C GLY A 50 -14.66 -5.40 -0.98
N GLY A 51 -13.49 -4.93 -1.39
CA GLY A 51 -13.28 -3.57 -1.90
C GLY A 51 -13.46 -2.50 -0.82
N PHE A 52 -13.07 -2.81 0.42
CA PHE A 52 -13.28 -1.93 1.57
C PHE A 52 -12.59 -0.57 1.42
N ALA A 53 -11.34 -0.55 0.97
CA ALA A 53 -10.56 0.64 0.65
C ALA A 53 -10.88 1.20 -0.73
N GLY A 54 -11.41 0.36 -1.64
CA GLY A 54 -11.79 0.75 -2.98
C GLY A 54 -10.61 0.73 -3.96
N VAL A 55 -9.65 -0.17 -3.78
CA VAL A 55 -8.57 -0.36 -4.76
C VAL A 55 -9.18 -0.81 -6.09
N PRO A 56 -8.94 -0.11 -7.21
CA PRO A 56 -9.47 -0.50 -8.50
C PRO A 56 -9.01 -1.90 -8.91
N ALA A 57 -9.83 -2.61 -9.69
CA ALA A 57 -9.52 -3.97 -10.12
C ALA A 57 -8.14 -4.02 -10.79
N THR A 58 -7.25 -4.86 -10.29
CA THR A 58 -5.86 -4.92 -10.74
C THR A 58 -5.45 -6.36 -10.99
N SER A 59 -4.90 -6.64 -12.17
CA SER A 59 -4.41 -7.96 -12.54
C SER A 59 -3.00 -7.89 -13.10
N LEU A 60 -2.25 -8.98 -12.96
CA LEU A 60 -1.01 -9.16 -13.71
C LEU A 60 -1.37 -9.56 -15.14
N VAL A 61 -0.76 -8.92 -16.13
CA VAL A 61 -0.97 -9.22 -17.56
C VAL A 61 0.35 -9.20 -18.31
N ASN A 62 0.47 -10.01 -19.36
CA ASN A 62 1.51 -9.87 -20.37
C ASN A 62 0.91 -9.19 -21.60
N LEU A 63 1.33 -7.95 -21.87
CA LEU A 63 0.81 -7.15 -22.98
C LEU A 63 1.74 -7.26 -24.19
N THR A 64 1.22 -7.70 -25.33
CA THR A 64 1.94 -7.83 -26.60
C THR A 64 1.45 -6.81 -27.62
N ASP A 65 2.30 -6.42 -28.56
CA ASP A 65 1.96 -5.57 -29.70
C ASP A 65 1.24 -6.33 -30.84
N GLY A 66 1.09 -7.65 -30.68
CA GLY A 66 0.39 -8.54 -31.61
C GLY A 66 1.28 -9.11 -32.72
N THR A 67 2.59 -8.87 -32.70
CA THR A 67 3.55 -9.50 -33.62
C THR A 67 4.04 -10.84 -33.07
N GLU A 68 4.34 -11.81 -33.95
CA GLU A 68 4.81 -13.15 -33.55
C GLU A 68 6.20 -13.14 -32.89
N GLU A 69 6.94 -12.02 -32.96
CA GLU A 69 8.29 -11.86 -32.41
C GLU A 69 8.32 -11.08 -31.08
N ASP A 70 7.17 -10.58 -30.59
CA ASP A 70 7.08 -9.84 -29.34
C ASP A 70 6.74 -10.77 -28.15
N ASP A 71 7.73 -10.99 -27.28
CA ASP A 71 7.56 -11.73 -26.01
C ASP A 71 6.59 -11.00 -25.03
N GLY A 72 6.24 -9.75 -25.33
CA GLY A 72 5.36 -8.91 -24.55
C GLY A 72 6.04 -8.30 -23.33
N LYS A 73 5.28 -7.46 -22.63
CA LYS A 73 5.69 -6.89 -21.35
C LYS A 73 4.78 -7.38 -20.26
N LEU A 74 5.37 -8.02 -19.24
CA LEU A 74 4.69 -8.35 -18.01
C LEU A 74 4.54 -7.08 -17.16
N GLY A 75 3.35 -6.83 -16.64
CA GLY A 75 3.09 -5.68 -15.78
C GLY A 75 1.73 -5.74 -15.10
N SER A 76 1.46 -4.78 -14.21
CA SER A 76 0.14 -4.64 -13.62
C SER A 76 -0.77 -3.85 -14.55
N LEU A 77 -2.00 -4.33 -14.71
CA LEU A 77 -3.08 -3.64 -15.41
C LEU A 77 -4.17 -3.32 -14.41
N GLN A 78 -4.28 -2.04 -14.07
CA GLN A 78 -5.30 -1.52 -13.15
C GLN A 78 -6.46 -0.91 -13.95
N GLU A 79 -7.69 -1.15 -13.50
CA GLU A 79 -8.88 -0.51 -14.04
C GLU A 79 -8.71 1.01 -14.04
N TYR A 80 -9.12 1.66 -15.13
CA TYR A 80 -9.18 3.11 -15.13
C TYR A 80 -10.50 3.52 -14.48
N VAL A 81 -10.41 4.38 -13.48
CA VAL A 81 -11.57 4.83 -12.72
C VAL A 81 -11.79 6.31 -12.99
N GLU A 82 -13.00 6.68 -13.42
CA GLU A 82 -13.41 8.07 -13.53
C GLU A 82 -13.34 8.74 -12.16
N ASN A 83 -12.63 9.86 -12.12
CA ASN A 83 -12.36 10.66 -10.95
C ASN A 83 -12.44 12.14 -11.32
N THR A 84 -12.56 12.99 -10.29
CA THR A 84 -12.66 14.43 -10.45
C THR A 84 -11.28 15.10 -10.45
N ALA A 85 -10.40 14.66 -9.54
CA ALA A 85 -9.04 15.17 -9.38
C ALA A 85 -8.25 14.23 -8.44
N GLU A 86 -6.95 14.46 -8.33
CA GLU A 86 -6.10 13.85 -7.29
C GLU A 86 -6.33 14.55 -5.94
N ALA A 87 -6.10 13.85 -4.83
CA ALA A 87 -6.32 14.42 -3.50
C ALA A 87 -5.34 15.58 -3.20
N GLU A 88 -4.20 15.66 -3.89
CA GLU A 88 -3.25 16.77 -3.75
C GLU A 88 -3.83 18.13 -4.18
N GLU A 89 -4.89 18.14 -4.99
CA GLU A 89 -5.58 19.37 -5.42
C GLU A 89 -6.52 19.94 -4.35
N TYR A 90 -6.73 19.20 -3.24
CA TYR A 90 -7.71 19.52 -2.22
C TYR A 90 -7.10 19.67 -0.82
N GLY A 91 -7.70 20.53 -0.01
CA GLY A 91 -7.41 20.61 1.41
C GLY A 91 -7.92 19.36 2.16
N PRO A 92 -7.12 18.71 3.03
CA PRO A 92 -7.50 17.47 3.69
C PRO A 92 -8.81 17.53 4.48
N SER A 93 -9.19 18.70 4.98
CA SER A 93 -10.45 18.90 5.71
C SER A 93 -11.72 18.65 4.89
N MET A 94 -11.61 18.56 3.56
CA MET A 94 -12.74 18.28 2.67
C MET A 94 -13.03 16.79 2.49
N PHE A 95 -12.11 15.92 2.92
CA PHE A 95 -12.27 14.48 2.75
C PHE A 95 -13.22 13.87 3.80
N PRO A 96 -14.15 13.00 3.40
CA PRO A 96 -14.98 12.27 4.35
C PRO A 96 -14.14 11.39 5.29
N THR A 97 -14.43 11.42 6.59
CA THR A 97 -13.68 10.65 7.60
C THR A 97 -13.67 9.15 7.30
N GLU A 98 -14.82 8.58 6.96
CA GLU A 98 -14.92 7.15 6.66
C GLU A 98 -14.07 6.75 5.45
N GLU A 99 -14.00 7.61 4.42
CA GLU A 99 -13.17 7.35 3.23
C GLU A 99 -11.68 7.38 3.55
N VAL A 100 -11.25 8.31 4.42
CA VAL A 100 -9.86 8.32 4.91
C VAL A 100 -9.57 7.05 5.72
N HIS A 101 -10.45 6.67 6.64
CA HIS A 101 -10.28 5.49 7.51
C HIS A 101 -10.16 4.18 6.71
N LYS A 102 -10.93 4.04 5.63
CA LYS A 102 -10.84 2.90 4.72
C LYS A 102 -9.43 2.75 4.13
N ILE A 103 -8.85 3.85 3.64
CA ILE A 103 -7.48 3.88 3.11
C ILE A 103 -6.45 3.60 4.20
N THR A 104 -6.60 4.20 5.39
CA THR A 104 -5.62 4.01 6.47
C THR A 104 -5.52 2.55 6.90
N VAL A 105 -6.64 1.82 6.95
CA VAL A 105 -6.67 0.39 7.27
C VAL A 105 -5.83 -0.41 6.27
N LEU A 106 -6.02 -0.19 4.97
CA LEU A 106 -5.25 -0.90 3.94
C LEU A 106 -3.77 -0.54 4.00
N ASP A 107 -3.44 0.76 3.96
CA ASP A 107 -2.05 1.21 3.92
C ASP A 107 -1.25 0.77 5.14
N ILE A 108 -1.86 0.75 6.34
CA ILE A 108 -1.24 0.23 7.55
C ILE A 108 -0.88 -1.25 7.37
N ARG A 109 -1.83 -2.09 6.93
CA ARG A 109 -1.58 -3.54 6.73
C ARG A 109 -0.46 -3.77 5.73
N LEU A 110 -0.46 -3.01 4.64
CA LEU A 110 0.49 -3.12 3.57
C LEU A 110 1.83 -2.45 3.89
N ALA A 111 1.94 -1.72 5.00
CA ALA A 111 3.11 -0.91 5.35
C ALA A 111 3.57 -0.02 4.17
N ASN A 112 2.62 0.67 3.54
CA ASN A 112 2.89 1.46 2.34
C ASN A 112 4.02 2.47 2.61
N THR A 113 5.03 2.49 1.74
CA THR A 113 6.21 3.36 1.88
C THR A 113 6.12 4.63 1.05
N ASP A 114 5.02 4.79 0.30
CA ASP A 114 4.83 5.90 -0.62
C ASP A 114 3.38 6.39 -0.68
N ARG A 115 2.61 6.31 0.42
CA ARG A 115 1.27 6.91 0.41
C ARG A 115 1.35 8.42 0.55
N ASN A 116 1.15 9.11 -0.57
CA ASN A 116 0.96 10.56 -0.67
C ASN A 116 -0.41 10.90 -1.29
N ALA A 117 -0.79 12.18 -1.26
CA ALA A 117 -2.09 12.66 -1.76
C ALA A 117 -2.25 12.50 -3.29
N GLY A 118 -1.17 12.57 -4.07
CA GLY A 118 -1.19 12.27 -5.51
C GLY A 118 -1.54 10.80 -5.81
N ASN A 119 -1.28 9.90 -4.85
CA ASN A 119 -1.62 8.48 -4.97
C ASN A 119 -3.08 8.17 -4.54
N ILE A 120 -3.93 9.18 -4.34
CA ILE A 120 -5.35 9.01 -4.00
C ILE A 120 -6.18 9.84 -4.97
N LEU A 121 -7.11 9.20 -5.66
CA LEU A 121 -8.07 9.90 -6.52
C LEU A 121 -9.32 10.29 -5.70
N CYS A 122 -9.87 11.46 -6.00
CA CYS A 122 -11.13 11.93 -5.43
C CYS A 122 -12.26 11.82 -6.47
N ARG A 123 -13.43 11.40 -6.01
CA ARG A 123 -14.68 11.55 -6.78
C ARG A 123 -15.61 12.49 -6.04
N SER A 124 -16.10 13.50 -6.75
CA SER A 124 -17.08 14.46 -6.24
C SER A 124 -18.48 14.20 -6.79
N ASP A 125 -19.50 14.59 -6.03
CA ASP A 125 -20.89 14.65 -6.49
C ASP A 125 -21.14 15.86 -7.42
N GLU A 126 -22.36 15.99 -7.93
CA GLU A 126 -22.78 17.11 -8.79
C GLU A 126 -22.66 18.48 -8.10
N ASN A 127 -22.61 18.52 -6.77
CA ASN A 127 -22.46 19.75 -5.98
C ASN A 127 -20.98 20.08 -5.69
N GLY A 128 -20.05 19.23 -6.13
CA GLY A 128 -18.62 19.37 -5.89
C GLY A 128 -18.15 18.86 -4.53
N ASN A 129 -18.99 18.15 -3.76
CA ASN A 129 -18.57 17.53 -2.51
C ASN A 129 -17.83 16.23 -2.80
N ILE A 130 -16.69 16.01 -2.17
CA ILE A 130 -15.94 14.75 -2.28
C ILE A 130 -16.73 13.66 -1.57
N VAL A 131 -17.10 12.60 -2.31
CA VAL A 131 -17.92 11.48 -1.80
C VAL A 131 -17.15 10.16 -1.74
N ALA A 132 -16.03 10.05 -2.46
CA ALA A 132 -15.19 8.85 -2.41
C ALA A 132 -13.71 9.18 -2.55
N LEU A 133 -12.87 8.39 -1.87
CA LEU A 133 -11.42 8.36 -2.08
C LEU A 133 -11.02 6.99 -2.62
N ILE A 134 -10.20 6.98 -3.67
CA ILE A 134 -9.82 5.77 -4.38
C ILE A 134 -8.29 5.66 -4.31
N PRO A 135 -7.74 4.75 -3.47
CA PRO A 135 -6.30 4.56 -3.39
C PRO A 135 -5.78 3.87 -4.65
N ILE A 136 -4.73 4.43 -5.23
CA ILE A 136 -4.01 3.86 -6.38
C ILE A 136 -2.52 3.78 -6.06
N ASP A 137 -1.73 3.24 -6.99
CA ASP A 137 -0.27 3.25 -6.93
C ASP A 137 0.34 2.58 -5.67
N HIS A 138 0.16 1.27 -5.58
CA HIS A 138 0.65 0.44 -4.48
C HIS A 138 1.97 -0.27 -4.79
N GLY A 139 2.69 0.13 -5.84
CA GLY A 139 3.95 -0.50 -6.24
C GLY A 139 5.03 -0.54 -5.14
N TYR A 140 4.95 0.36 -4.16
CA TYR A 140 5.87 0.43 -3.00
C TYR A 140 5.25 -0.06 -1.67
N ALA A 141 4.17 -0.83 -1.73
CA ALA A 141 3.60 -1.57 -0.61
C ALA A 141 4.39 -2.85 -0.30
N LEU A 142 4.13 -3.46 0.87
CA LEU A 142 4.69 -4.74 1.32
C LEU A 142 6.23 -4.82 1.25
N PRO A 143 6.96 -3.82 1.78
CA PRO A 143 8.41 -3.83 1.80
C PRO A 143 8.96 -5.02 2.62
N HIS A 144 10.21 -5.38 2.36
CA HIS A 144 10.95 -6.39 3.11
C HIS A 144 11.38 -5.91 4.51
N THR A 145 11.29 -4.60 4.78
CA THR A 145 11.61 -3.97 6.07
C THR A 145 10.60 -2.87 6.39
N LEU A 146 10.47 -2.49 7.66
CA LEU A 146 9.57 -1.42 8.11
C LEU A 146 10.26 -0.04 8.16
N GLU A 147 11.36 0.14 7.43
CA GLU A 147 12.25 1.30 7.59
C GLU A 147 11.69 2.59 6.98
N ASP A 148 11.04 2.50 5.83
CA ASP A 148 10.58 3.65 5.03
C ASP A 148 9.05 3.76 4.97
N VAL A 149 8.34 3.16 5.93
CA VAL A 149 6.86 3.31 6.01
C VAL A 149 6.52 4.79 6.16
N CYS A 150 5.62 5.28 5.31
CA CYS A 150 5.33 6.70 5.19
C CYS A 150 3.87 6.92 4.76
N PHE A 151 3.14 7.71 5.55
CA PHE A 151 1.73 8.01 5.33
C PHE A 151 1.51 9.52 5.40
N GLU A 152 1.16 10.16 4.28
CA GLU A 152 0.81 11.58 4.31
C GLU A 152 -0.46 11.84 5.14
N TRP A 153 -1.42 10.91 5.09
CA TRP A 153 -2.66 11.01 5.85
C TRP A 153 -2.46 10.96 7.37
N GLU A 154 -1.26 10.62 7.89
CA GLU A 154 -0.94 10.68 9.32
C GLU A 154 -1.28 12.04 9.93
N PHE A 155 -1.13 13.11 9.14
CA PHE A 155 -1.34 14.49 9.57
C PHE A 155 -2.72 15.06 9.20
N TRP A 156 -3.59 14.26 8.57
CA TRP A 156 -4.93 14.70 8.22
C TRP A 156 -5.84 14.69 9.46
N PRO A 157 -6.77 15.66 9.61
CA PRO A 157 -7.66 15.73 10.77
C PRO A 157 -8.42 14.43 11.05
N GLN A 158 -8.85 13.75 9.99
CA GLN A 158 -9.61 12.50 10.01
C GLN A 158 -8.83 11.35 10.65
N ALA A 159 -7.50 11.31 10.48
CA ALA A 159 -6.65 10.27 11.05
C ALA A 159 -6.55 10.36 12.58
N SER A 160 -6.90 11.50 13.16
CA SER A 160 -6.98 11.71 14.62
C SER A 160 -8.37 11.40 15.20
N ILE A 161 -9.32 10.97 14.37
CA ILE A 161 -10.67 10.55 14.81
C ILE A 161 -10.65 9.03 15.07
N PRO A 162 -11.28 8.53 16.15
CA PRO A 162 -11.44 7.09 16.37
C PRO A 162 -12.18 6.41 15.23
N TYR A 163 -11.76 5.19 14.88
CA TYR A 163 -12.48 4.37 13.90
C TYR A 163 -13.93 4.11 14.31
N SER A 164 -14.82 4.10 13.32
CA SER A 164 -16.23 3.69 13.47
C SER A 164 -16.33 2.20 13.82
N ASP A 165 -17.49 1.76 14.31
CA ASP A 165 -17.69 0.36 14.69
C ASP A 165 -17.64 -0.57 13.46
N ASP A 166 -18.14 -0.13 12.31
CA ASP A 166 -18.05 -0.84 11.04
C ASP A 166 -16.58 -1.10 10.64
N VAL A 167 -15.70 -0.10 10.79
CA VAL A 167 -14.26 -0.26 10.54
C VAL A 167 -13.63 -1.23 11.55
N LYS A 168 -14.03 -1.18 12.83
CA LYS A 168 -13.53 -2.12 13.85
C LYS A 168 -13.94 -3.55 13.55
N GLU A 169 -15.17 -3.78 13.12
CA GLU A 169 -15.68 -5.09 12.72
C GLU A 169 -14.91 -5.62 11.51
N TYR A 170 -14.70 -4.78 10.49
CA TYR A 170 -13.85 -5.13 9.35
C TYR A 170 -12.43 -5.54 9.78
N VAL A 171 -11.77 -4.72 10.61
CA VAL A 171 -10.42 -5.00 11.10
C VAL A 171 -10.35 -6.29 11.91
N ALA A 172 -11.38 -6.59 12.71
CA ALA A 172 -11.43 -7.80 13.52
C ALA A 172 -11.43 -9.08 12.67
N MET A 173 -12.02 -9.05 11.47
CA MET A 173 -12.11 -10.19 10.55
C MET A 173 -10.83 -10.49 9.77
N LEU A 174 -9.89 -9.55 9.68
CA LEU A 174 -8.66 -9.72 8.90
C LEU A 174 -7.75 -10.84 9.44
N ASP A 175 -7.19 -11.66 8.57
CA ASP A 175 -6.30 -12.78 8.92
C ASP A 175 -5.10 -12.83 7.98
N ALA A 176 -3.95 -12.36 8.46
CA ALA A 176 -2.74 -12.26 7.64
C ALA A 176 -2.19 -13.62 7.16
N ASP A 177 -2.48 -14.73 7.82
CA ASP A 177 -2.03 -16.05 7.35
C ASP A 177 -2.93 -16.57 6.22
N ALA A 178 -4.25 -16.36 6.34
CA ALA A 178 -5.18 -16.63 5.25
C ALA A 178 -4.91 -15.73 4.04
N ASP A 179 -4.58 -14.46 4.27
CA ASP A 179 -4.21 -13.48 3.24
C ASP A 179 -2.99 -13.93 2.43
N VAL A 180 -1.94 -14.40 3.11
CA VAL A 180 -0.73 -14.90 2.46
C VAL A 180 -1.04 -16.13 1.60
N GLU A 181 -1.87 -17.03 2.08
CA GLU A 181 -2.26 -18.20 1.29
C GLU A 181 -3.12 -17.81 0.08
N TYR A 182 -4.06 -16.90 0.28
CA TYR A 182 -4.89 -16.37 -0.81
C TYR A 182 -4.05 -15.70 -1.91
N LEU A 183 -3.00 -14.97 -1.56
CA LEU A 183 -2.06 -14.43 -2.55
C LEU A 183 -1.36 -15.54 -3.35
N ARG A 184 -0.89 -16.60 -2.69
CA ARG A 184 -0.24 -17.74 -3.37
C ARG A 184 -1.20 -18.49 -4.29
N GLU A 185 -2.46 -18.67 -3.87
CA GLU A 185 -3.51 -19.28 -4.68
C GLU A 185 -3.82 -18.48 -5.96
N ASN A 186 -3.47 -17.19 -5.98
CA ASN A 186 -3.61 -16.28 -7.12
C ASN A 186 -2.27 -15.95 -7.81
N ASP A 187 -1.26 -16.83 -7.66
CA ASP A 187 0.07 -16.71 -8.28
C ASP A 187 0.85 -15.44 -7.88
N ILE A 188 0.53 -14.85 -6.73
CA ILE A 188 1.26 -13.71 -6.14
C ILE A 188 2.10 -14.22 -4.96
N GLU A 189 3.37 -14.53 -5.22
CA GLU A 189 4.29 -14.98 -4.18
C GLU A 189 5.09 -13.81 -3.59
N LEU A 190 4.88 -13.54 -2.30
CA LEU A 190 5.67 -12.57 -1.55
C LEU A 190 6.93 -13.23 -0.99
N GLN A 191 8.02 -12.46 -0.89
CA GLN A 191 9.17 -12.90 -0.10
C GLN A 191 8.77 -13.06 1.38
N ALA A 192 9.36 -14.03 2.07
CA ALA A 192 9.09 -14.30 3.49
C ALA A 192 9.28 -13.07 4.42
N SER A 193 10.13 -12.12 4.04
CA SER A 193 10.28 -10.83 4.73
C SER A 193 9.04 -9.94 4.58
N SER A 194 8.49 -9.83 3.37
CA SER A 194 7.26 -9.08 3.08
C SER A 194 6.03 -9.72 3.71
N GLU A 195 5.92 -11.05 3.70
CA GLU A 195 4.84 -11.71 4.44
C GLU A 195 4.92 -11.44 5.95
N ARG A 196 6.13 -11.38 6.51
CA ARG A 196 6.34 -11.01 7.92
C ARG A 196 5.88 -9.57 8.18
N VAL A 197 6.15 -8.65 7.27
CA VAL A 197 5.66 -7.27 7.34
C VAL A 197 4.12 -7.26 7.38
N LEU A 198 3.45 -7.96 6.46
CA LEU A 198 1.99 -8.06 6.44
C LEU A 198 1.42 -8.59 7.77
N ARG A 199 2.01 -9.68 8.30
CA ARG A 199 1.60 -10.27 9.58
C ARG A 199 1.78 -9.30 10.75
N VAL A 200 2.95 -8.66 10.85
CA VAL A 200 3.25 -7.72 11.93
C VAL A 200 2.30 -6.52 11.85
N CYS A 201 2.12 -5.93 10.68
CA CYS A 201 1.27 -4.76 10.51
C CYS A 201 -0.21 -5.07 10.76
N THR A 202 -0.71 -6.21 10.29
CA THR A 202 -2.08 -6.65 10.58
C THR A 202 -2.28 -6.88 12.08
N LEU A 203 -1.33 -7.52 12.77
CA LEU A 203 -1.38 -7.70 14.22
C LEU A 203 -1.39 -6.36 14.98
N VAL A 204 -0.49 -5.44 14.61
CA VAL A 204 -0.41 -4.10 15.20
C VAL A 204 -1.72 -3.35 15.00
N LEU A 205 -2.28 -3.36 13.79
CA LEU A 205 -3.56 -2.74 13.48
C LEU A 205 -4.68 -3.30 14.37
N LYS A 206 -4.84 -4.63 14.42
CA LYS A 206 -5.89 -5.29 15.22
C LYS A 206 -5.78 -4.93 16.70
N GLU A 207 -4.58 -5.00 17.27
CA GLU A 207 -4.39 -4.71 18.70
C GLU A 207 -4.55 -3.22 19.03
N ALA A 208 -4.11 -2.32 18.14
CA ALA A 208 -4.28 -0.89 18.32
C ALA A 208 -5.77 -0.49 18.24
N VAL A 209 -6.51 -1.01 17.26
CA VAL A 209 -7.94 -0.78 17.10
C VAL A 209 -8.73 -1.29 18.31
N ARG A 210 -8.38 -2.47 18.84
CA ARG A 210 -8.97 -3.01 20.09
C ARG A 210 -8.75 -2.08 21.31
N ARG A 211 -7.69 -1.28 21.30
CA ARG A 211 -7.35 -0.29 22.34
C ARG A 211 -7.88 1.11 22.04
N ASN A 212 -8.69 1.28 20.98
CA ASN A 212 -9.20 2.56 20.50
C ASN A 212 -8.11 3.57 20.10
N PHE A 213 -6.97 3.09 19.60
CA PHE A 213 -5.96 3.97 19.00
C PHE A 213 -6.46 4.46 17.64
N THR A 214 -6.14 5.71 17.30
CA THR A 214 -6.50 6.30 16.01
C THR A 214 -5.52 5.90 14.92
N ALA A 215 -5.87 6.14 13.66
CA ALA A 215 -4.96 5.92 12.52
C ALA A 215 -3.63 6.67 12.70
N ALA A 216 -3.68 7.92 13.16
CA ALA A 216 -2.49 8.73 13.43
C ALA A 216 -1.62 8.14 14.55
N ASN A 217 -2.22 7.54 15.59
CA ASN A 217 -1.43 6.85 16.62
C ASN A 217 -0.66 5.67 16.01
N ILE A 218 -1.32 4.85 15.18
CA ILE A 218 -0.71 3.67 14.55
C ILE A 218 0.38 4.08 13.57
N ALA A 219 0.11 5.07 12.72
CA ALA A 219 1.08 5.65 11.80
C ALA A 219 2.34 6.12 12.55
N SER A 220 2.18 6.86 13.65
CA SER A 220 3.31 7.36 14.45
C SER A 220 4.18 6.27 15.09
N MET A 221 3.64 5.05 15.26
CA MET A 221 4.37 3.88 15.75
C MET A 221 5.15 3.16 14.64
N LEU A 222 4.64 3.19 13.41
CA LEU A 222 5.23 2.55 12.23
C LEU A 222 6.26 3.44 11.54
N SER A 223 5.96 4.72 11.38
CA SER A 223 6.79 5.71 10.70
C SER A 223 8.00 6.12 11.54
N ARG A 224 9.15 6.32 10.90
CA ARG A 224 10.34 6.90 11.56
C ARG A 224 10.19 8.41 11.68
N LYS A 225 10.25 8.95 12.91
CA LYS A 225 10.25 10.42 13.15
C LYS A 225 11.51 11.12 12.64
N MET A 226 12.63 10.40 12.59
CA MET A 226 13.88 10.85 11.99
C MET A 226 14.51 9.68 11.26
N SER A 227 15.06 9.90 10.08
CA SER A 227 15.60 8.84 9.22
C SER A 227 16.63 7.94 9.91
N ASN A 228 17.38 8.47 10.90
CA ASN A 228 18.39 7.75 11.68
C ASN A 228 17.87 7.10 12.98
N ARG A 229 16.56 7.16 13.26
CA ARG A 229 15.96 6.53 14.44
C ARG A 229 14.85 5.56 14.03
N LYS A 230 15.03 4.29 14.42
CA LYS A 230 14.02 3.24 14.26
C LYS A 230 12.67 3.67 14.83
N SER A 231 11.60 3.29 14.16
CA SER A 231 10.24 3.42 14.66
C SER A 231 10.01 2.49 15.86
N ASP A 232 8.87 2.62 16.52
CA ASP A 232 8.58 1.80 17.70
C ASP A 232 8.33 0.35 17.31
N ILE A 233 7.65 0.10 16.19
CA ILE A 233 7.45 -1.25 15.67
C ILE A 233 8.78 -1.88 15.21
N GLU A 234 9.69 -1.12 14.60
CA GLU A 234 11.02 -1.63 14.25
C GLU A 234 11.83 -2.07 15.48
N LYS A 235 11.75 -1.33 16.58
CA LYS A 235 12.41 -1.71 17.84
C LYS A 235 11.82 -2.99 18.41
N ILE A 236 10.48 -3.10 18.42
CA ILE A 236 9.77 -4.29 18.92
C ILE A 236 10.11 -5.51 18.06
N ALA A 237 10.07 -5.38 16.74
CA ALA A 237 10.43 -6.46 15.81
C ALA A 237 11.89 -6.91 15.99
N ALA A 238 12.82 -5.97 16.15
CA ALA A 238 14.23 -6.29 16.40
C ALA A 238 14.44 -7.01 17.75
N GLN A 239 13.73 -6.58 18.81
CA GLN A 239 13.80 -7.22 20.13
C GLN A 239 13.21 -8.63 20.12
N ALA A 240 12.10 -8.83 19.41
CA ALA A 240 11.50 -10.15 19.25
C ALA A 240 12.46 -11.10 18.53
N ALA A 241 13.10 -10.64 17.44
CA ALA A 241 14.09 -11.41 16.69
C ALA A 241 15.30 -11.80 17.54
N SER A 242 15.78 -10.91 18.42
CA SER A 242 16.93 -11.21 19.30
C SER A 242 16.61 -12.19 20.43
N THR A 243 15.33 -12.39 20.77
CA THR A 243 14.89 -13.28 21.86
C THR A 243 14.53 -14.68 21.36
N ALA A 244 14.42 -14.87 20.04
CA ALA A 244 14.10 -16.15 19.41
C ALA A 244 15.34 -17.07 19.21
N ILE A 245 16.48 -16.70 19.81
CA ILE A 245 17.75 -17.44 19.81
C ILE A 245 17.91 -18.13 21.17
#